data_AF-A0A2P6V6Z0-F1
#
_entry.id   AF-A0A2P6V6Z0-F1
#
_cell.length_a   1.000
_cell.length_b   1.000
_cell.length_c   1.000
_cell.angle_alpha   90.00
_cell.angle_beta   90.00
_cell.angle_gamma   90.00
#
_symmetry.space_group_name_H-M   'P 1'
#
loop_
_entity.id
_entity.type
_entity.pdbx_description
1 polymer ?
#
loop_
_entity_poly.entity_id
_entity_poly.type
_entity_poly.pdbx_seq_one_letter_code
_entity_poly.pdbx_strand_id
1 'polypeptide(L)'
;MAPRVKREAAAAAAAAAAAAAAGGDDGGGGGAHPAYRHCFLQAMMARQYAKEAEAKELYREITGSSSDAGYLHFVAEVNEALDFAKFELRRVRYLADGEHYLGFVNREADEPSKRSVKYRGAKDGKPDTRVTAYFRALLERIASSGSAAAGLGYLTSREALNLSVRAELPQTQEGAEVDAEIEALRMQADELAKLGMRERETTLAQLTMDGWLAHMPDKPGCYSLGPRSFLELGQYILALDLPPATKEALAGLAT
;
A
#
# COMPACT_ATOMS: atom_id res chain seq x y z
N MET A 1 18.14 -23.33 2.92
CA MET A 1 19.15 -23.22 1.83
C MET A 1 18.57 -23.11 0.41
N ALA A 2 17.25 -23.08 0.21
CA ALA A 2 16.60 -22.98 -1.12
C ALA A 2 16.27 -21.58 -1.71
N PRO A 3 16.47 -20.41 -1.05
CA PRO A 3 16.01 -19.12 -1.61
C PRO A 3 16.98 -18.48 -2.61
N ARG A 4 18.25 -18.90 -2.65
CA ARG A 4 19.29 -18.29 -3.49
C ARG A 4 19.14 -18.69 -4.97
N VAL A 5 18.80 -19.96 -5.21
CA VAL A 5 18.61 -20.54 -6.56
C VAL A 5 17.43 -19.91 -7.30
N LYS A 6 16.34 -19.54 -6.60
CA LYS A 6 15.18 -18.88 -7.22
C LYS A 6 15.46 -17.43 -7.63
N ARG A 7 16.31 -16.71 -6.89
CA ARG A 7 16.73 -15.35 -7.25
C ARG A 7 17.67 -15.35 -8.45
N GLU A 8 18.59 -16.30 -8.51
CA GLU A 8 19.49 -16.47 -9.65
C GLU A 8 18.73 -16.87 -10.92
N ALA A 9 17.72 -17.72 -10.81
CA ALA A 9 16.87 -18.10 -11.95
C ALA A 9 16.02 -16.93 -12.48
N ALA A 10 15.47 -16.08 -11.59
CA ALA A 10 14.72 -14.90 -11.99
C ALA A 10 15.62 -13.83 -12.64
N ALA A 11 16.83 -13.62 -12.11
CA ALA A 11 17.82 -12.73 -12.69
C ALA A 11 18.32 -13.24 -14.06
N ALA A 12 18.53 -14.55 -14.21
CA ALA A 12 18.93 -15.16 -15.47
C ALA A 12 17.83 -15.05 -16.55
N ALA A 13 16.55 -15.20 -16.17
CA ALA A 13 15.43 -15.00 -17.07
C ALA A 13 15.27 -13.54 -17.53
N ALA A 14 15.50 -12.59 -16.61
CA ALA A 14 15.52 -11.17 -16.94
C ALA A 14 16.70 -10.80 -17.87
N ALA A 15 17.89 -11.33 -17.60
CA ALA A 15 19.07 -11.13 -18.45
C ALA A 15 18.91 -11.75 -19.85
N ALA A 16 18.28 -12.92 -19.96
CA ALA A 16 17.99 -13.55 -21.24
C ALA A 16 16.96 -12.77 -22.06
N ALA A 17 15.94 -12.19 -21.41
CA ALA A 17 14.97 -11.32 -22.07
C ALA A 17 15.61 -9.99 -22.54
N ALA A 18 16.53 -9.42 -21.76
CA ALA A 18 17.30 -8.24 -22.15
C ALA A 18 18.26 -8.51 -23.32
N ALA A 19 18.94 -9.67 -23.31
CA ALA A 19 19.82 -10.09 -24.40
C ALA A 19 19.07 -10.36 -25.72
N ALA A 20 17.85 -10.91 -25.64
CA ALA A 20 17.00 -11.09 -26.81
C ALA A 20 16.51 -9.76 -27.41
N ALA A 21 16.39 -8.71 -26.60
CA ALA A 21 16.00 -7.37 -27.04
C ALA A 21 17.17 -6.55 -27.62
N ALA A 22 18.42 -6.89 -27.28
CA ALA A 22 19.62 -6.20 -27.77
C ALA A 22 20.06 -6.62 -29.19
N GLY A 23 19.39 -7.59 -29.81
CA GLY A 23 19.67 -8.07 -31.18
C GLY A 23 18.99 -7.28 -32.31
N GLY A 24 18.32 -6.17 -32.00
CA GLY A 24 17.61 -5.33 -32.96
C GLY A 24 18.38 -4.03 -33.26
N ASP A 25 18.77 -3.90 -34.52
CA ASP A 25 19.53 -2.82 -35.15
C ASP A 25 18.94 -1.40 -34.99
N ASP A 26 19.85 -0.45 -35.18
CA ASP A 26 19.83 1.01 -34.98
C ASP A 26 18.68 1.73 -35.71
N GLY A 27 17.93 2.58 -35.01
CA GLY A 27 16.87 3.38 -35.64
C GLY A 27 16.02 4.19 -34.66
N GLY A 28 16.30 5.49 -34.56
CA GLY A 28 15.64 6.45 -33.67
C GLY A 28 14.11 6.40 -33.70
N GLY A 29 13.52 6.35 -32.51
CA GLY A 29 12.09 6.45 -32.27
C GLY A 29 11.78 6.05 -30.83
N GLY A 30 11.67 7.04 -29.95
CA GLY A 30 11.43 6.90 -28.51
C GLY A 30 10.10 6.25 -28.12
N GLY A 31 9.95 4.97 -28.39
CA GLY A 31 8.96 4.10 -27.74
C GLY A 31 9.70 2.94 -27.09
N ALA A 32 9.64 2.83 -25.76
CA ALA A 32 10.24 1.70 -25.08
C ALA A 32 9.65 0.39 -25.62
N HIS A 33 10.51 -0.54 -26.06
CA HIS A 33 10.11 -1.82 -26.64
C HIS A 33 9.04 -2.50 -25.76
N PRO A 34 7.92 -3.03 -26.31
CA PRO A 34 6.83 -3.59 -25.51
C PRO A 34 7.28 -4.62 -24.47
N ALA A 35 8.32 -5.39 -24.77
CA ALA A 35 8.93 -6.34 -23.82
C ALA A 35 9.49 -5.68 -22.54
N TYR A 36 10.05 -4.47 -22.64
CA TYR A 36 10.57 -3.72 -21.49
C TYR A 36 9.45 -3.33 -20.54
N ARG A 37 8.33 -2.83 -21.10
CA ARG A 37 7.13 -2.47 -20.32
C ARG A 37 6.57 -3.69 -19.57
N HIS A 38 6.48 -4.84 -20.24
CA HIS A 38 6.02 -6.07 -19.60
C HIS A 38 6.98 -6.58 -18.51
N CYS A 39 8.30 -6.56 -18.75
CA CYS A 39 9.28 -6.99 -17.76
C CYS A 39 9.24 -6.10 -16.51
N PHE A 40 9.19 -4.79 -16.71
CA PHE A 40 9.09 -3.82 -15.62
C PHE A 40 7.81 -4.03 -14.82
N LEU A 41 6.66 -4.18 -15.49
CA LEU A 41 5.38 -4.43 -14.85
C LEU A 41 5.40 -5.74 -14.04
N GLN A 42 5.89 -6.84 -14.60
CA GLN A 42 6.00 -8.12 -13.88
C GLN A 42 6.85 -8.00 -12.62
N ALA A 43 7.97 -7.28 -12.73
CA ALA A 43 8.88 -7.03 -11.63
C ALA A 43 8.26 -6.12 -10.55
N MET A 44 7.45 -5.14 -10.93
CA MET A 44 6.67 -4.32 -9.99
C MET A 44 5.54 -5.11 -9.32
N MET A 45 4.79 -5.93 -10.06
CA MET A 45 3.75 -6.79 -9.50
C MET A 45 4.30 -7.79 -8.48
N ALA A 46 5.48 -8.37 -8.74
CA ALA A 46 6.14 -9.28 -7.81
C ALA A 46 6.56 -8.58 -6.50
N ARG A 47 6.94 -7.30 -6.55
CA ARG A 47 7.33 -6.49 -5.38
C ARG A 47 6.16 -5.80 -4.70
N GLN A 48 5.01 -5.64 -5.37
CA GLN A 48 3.84 -4.83 -5.00
C GLN A 48 4.11 -3.32 -5.02
N TYR A 49 5.19 -2.88 -4.38
CA TYR A 49 5.69 -1.51 -4.43
C TYR A 49 7.22 -1.49 -4.24
N ALA A 50 7.85 -0.38 -4.59
CA ALA A 50 9.29 -0.16 -4.44
C ALA A 50 9.59 1.32 -4.20
N LYS A 51 10.79 1.63 -3.67
CA LYS A 51 11.28 3.01 -3.69
C LYS A 51 11.49 3.45 -5.15
N GLU A 52 11.26 4.73 -5.45
CA GLU A 52 11.43 5.26 -6.80
C GLU A 52 12.88 5.10 -7.30
N ALA A 53 13.87 5.18 -6.40
CA ALA A 53 15.27 4.89 -6.72
C ALA A 53 15.47 3.46 -7.25
N GLU A 54 14.87 2.46 -6.59
CA GLU A 54 14.92 1.05 -6.99
C GLU A 54 14.15 0.82 -8.31
N ALA A 55 13.03 1.51 -8.50
CA ALA A 55 12.27 1.45 -9.74
C ALA A 55 13.07 2.07 -10.91
N LYS A 56 13.79 3.17 -10.68
CA LYS A 56 14.70 3.77 -11.67
C LYS A 56 15.89 2.86 -12.00
N GLU A 57 16.47 2.20 -11.00
CA GLU A 57 17.49 1.17 -11.22
C GLU A 57 16.99 0.05 -12.13
N LEU A 58 15.80 -0.48 -11.83
CA LEU A 58 15.15 -1.51 -12.65
C LEU A 58 14.88 -1.03 -14.08
N TYR A 59 14.43 0.21 -14.24
CA TYR A 59 14.21 0.82 -15.55
C TYR A 59 15.51 0.87 -16.37
N ARG A 60 16.62 1.32 -15.76
CA ARG A 60 17.93 1.37 -16.42
C ARG A 60 18.44 -0.01 -16.80
N GLU A 61 18.26 -1.00 -15.91
CA GLU A 61 18.65 -2.39 -16.17
C GLU A 61 17.89 -2.99 -17.36
N ILE A 62 16.56 -2.76 -17.43
CA ILE A 62 15.72 -3.35 -18.48
C ILE A 62 15.91 -2.65 -19.82
N THR A 63 16.04 -1.32 -19.83
CA THR A 63 16.11 -0.53 -21.07
C THR A 63 17.53 -0.31 -21.57
N GLY A 64 18.55 -0.61 -20.76
CA GLY A 64 19.94 -0.24 -21.03
C GLY A 64 20.22 1.27 -20.93
N SER A 65 19.27 2.07 -20.44
CA SER A 65 19.43 3.51 -20.31
C SER A 65 20.47 3.87 -19.25
N SER A 66 21.34 4.84 -19.55
CA SER A 66 22.29 5.43 -18.60
C SER A 66 21.69 6.61 -17.80
N SER A 67 20.45 6.99 -18.09
CA SER A 67 19.78 8.20 -17.57
C SER A 67 18.34 7.94 -17.15
N ASP A 68 17.86 8.70 -16.16
CA ASP A 68 16.49 8.67 -15.66
C ASP A 68 15.54 9.61 -16.41
N ALA A 69 16.03 10.37 -17.39
CA ALA A 69 15.23 11.39 -18.08
C ALA A 69 13.96 10.81 -18.74
N GLY A 70 14.02 9.58 -19.23
CA GLY A 70 12.88 8.88 -19.85
C GLY A 70 11.98 8.12 -18.87
N TYR A 71 12.33 8.02 -17.59
CA TYR A 71 11.65 7.15 -16.62
C TYR A 71 10.18 7.52 -16.42
N LEU A 72 9.87 8.81 -16.21
CA LEU A 72 8.49 9.23 -15.98
C LEU A 72 7.62 9.04 -17.22
N HIS A 73 8.19 9.27 -18.41
CA HIS A 73 7.50 8.99 -19.67
C HIS A 73 7.22 7.49 -19.83
N PHE A 74 8.21 6.64 -19.54
CA PHE A 74 8.06 5.19 -19.55
C PHE A 74 6.95 4.72 -18.59
N VAL A 75 6.88 5.26 -17.37
CA VAL A 75 5.80 4.94 -16.42
C VAL A 75 4.43 5.36 -16.95
N ALA A 76 4.34 6.53 -17.60
CA ALA A 76 3.09 6.99 -18.22
C ALA A 76 2.63 6.06 -19.34
N GLU A 77 3.54 5.59 -20.19
CA GLU A 77 3.23 4.61 -21.25
C GLU A 77 2.75 3.26 -20.68
N VAL A 78 3.34 2.81 -19.56
CA VAL A 78 2.86 1.60 -18.86
C VAL A 78 1.45 1.83 -18.30
N ASN A 79 1.18 3.01 -17.72
CA ASN A 79 -0.14 3.35 -17.20
C ASN A 79 -1.22 3.42 -18.28
N GLU A 80 -0.90 3.96 -19.45
CA GLU A 80 -1.80 3.93 -20.61
C GLU A 80 -2.18 2.49 -20.99
N ALA A 81 -1.20 1.58 -20.98
CA ALA A 81 -1.44 0.16 -21.25
C ALA A 81 -2.22 -0.56 -20.14
N LEU A 82 -2.27 -0.01 -18.92
CA LEU A 82 -3.00 -0.59 -17.78
C LEU A 82 -4.44 -0.04 -17.62
N ASP A 83 -4.78 1.07 -18.29
CA ASP A 83 -6.04 1.78 -18.06
C ASP A 83 -7.29 0.93 -18.35
N PHE A 84 -7.20 0.03 -19.34
CA PHE A 84 -8.30 -0.89 -19.67
C PHE A 84 -8.69 -1.81 -18.50
N ALA A 85 -7.73 -2.18 -17.66
CA ALA A 85 -7.90 -3.06 -16.52
C ALA A 85 -8.04 -2.28 -15.20
N LYS A 86 -8.12 -0.95 -15.27
CA LYS A 86 -8.22 -0.05 -14.12
C LYS A 86 -7.09 -0.24 -13.11
N PHE A 87 -5.90 -0.65 -13.57
CA PHE A 87 -4.68 -0.62 -12.78
C PHE A 87 -3.84 0.60 -13.12
N GLU A 88 -2.95 0.98 -12.22
CA GLU A 88 -1.90 1.96 -12.51
C GLU A 88 -0.65 1.68 -11.66
N LEU A 89 0.48 2.13 -12.14
CA LEU A 89 1.66 2.41 -11.35
C LEU A 89 1.52 3.80 -10.76
N ARG A 90 1.16 3.84 -9.49
CA ARG A 90 0.97 5.07 -8.73
C ARG A 90 2.27 5.49 -8.05
N ARG A 91 2.60 6.76 -8.17
CA ARG A 91 3.72 7.40 -7.49
C ARG A 91 3.18 8.19 -6.29
N VAL A 92 3.81 8.05 -5.13
CA VAL A 92 3.47 8.80 -3.91
C VAL A 92 4.75 9.18 -3.18
N ARG A 93 4.81 10.40 -2.63
CA ARG A 93 5.85 10.78 -1.67
C ARG A 93 5.45 10.32 -0.27
N TYR A 94 6.31 9.60 0.44
CA TYR A 94 6.03 9.13 1.79
C TYR A 94 6.51 10.15 2.81
N LEU A 95 5.63 10.57 3.72
CA LEU A 95 5.93 11.68 4.64
C LEU A 95 7.00 11.34 5.70
N ALA A 96 7.16 10.08 6.07
CA ALA A 96 8.05 9.73 7.19
C ALA A 96 9.54 9.83 6.81
N ASP A 97 9.88 9.52 5.56
CA ASP A 97 11.26 9.60 5.05
C ASP A 97 11.44 10.63 3.92
N GLY A 98 10.34 11.20 3.42
CA GLY A 98 10.35 12.19 2.34
C GLY A 98 10.63 11.59 0.96
N GLU A 99 10.79 10.27 0.85
CA GLU A 99 11.16 9.55 -0.36
C GLU A 99 9.94 9.27 -1.24
N HIS A 100 10.16 9.04 -2.53
CA HIS A 100 9.10 8.62 -3.44
C HIS A 100 9.03 7.11 -3.55
N TYR A 101 7.81 6.61 -3.64
CA TYR A 101 7.48 5.21 -3.82
C TYR A 101 6.63 5.03 -5.07
N LEU A 102 6.84 3.92 -5.77
CA LEU A 102 6.02 3.49 -6.90
C LEU A 102 5.33 2.17 -6.55
N GLY A 103 4.02 2.09 -6.73
CA GLY A 103 3.23 0.89 -6.42
C GLY A 103 2.29 0.50 -7.55
N PHE A 104 2.08 -0.80 -7.74
CA PHE A 104 1.05 -1.32 -8.63
C PHE A 104 -0.29 -1.37 -7.89
N VAL A 105 -1.24 -0.52 -8.28
CA VAL A 105 -2.49 -0.29 -7.54
C VAL A 105 -3.71 -0.53 -8.43
N ASN A 106 -4.79 -0.99 -7.80
CA ASN A 106 -6.12 -1.01 -8.43
C ASN A 106 -6.77 0.37 -8.25
N ARG A 107 -7.32 0.92 -9.33
CA ARG A 107 -8.11 2.15 -9.29
C ARG A 107 -9.55 1.89 -8.89
N GLU A 108 -10.05 0.68 -9.14
CA GLU A 108 -11.32 0.25 -8.56
C GLU A 108 -11.09 -0.02 -7.07
N ALA A 109 -11.77 0.76 -6.24
CA ALA A 109 -11.62 0.79 -4.79
C ALA A 109 -12.12 -0.51 -4.14
N ASP A 110 -11.34 -1.58 -4.29
CA ASP A 110 -11.50 -2.77 -3.48
C ASP A 110 -10.79 -2.56 -2.14
N GLU A 111 -11.48 -2.90 -1.03
CA GLU A 111 -10.84 -2.99 0.27
C GLU A 111 -9.59 -3.90 0.17
N PRO A 112 -8.41 -3.46 0.63
CA PRO A 112 -7.16 -4.19 0.41
C PRO A 112 -7.12 -5.58 1.05
N SER A 113 -7.98 -5.83 2.04
CA SER A 113 -8.21 -7.16 2.58
C SER A 113 -8.76 -8.14 1.53
N LYS A 114 -9.61 -7.69 0.58
CA LYS A 114 -10.26 -8.52 -0.45
C LYS A 114 -9.27 -9.16 -1.42
N ARG A 115 -8.08 -8.58 -1.59
CA ARG A 115 -7.09 -9.02 -2.58
C ARG A 115 -5.90 -9.76 -1.96
N SER A 116 -5.53 -9.46 -0.72
CA SER A 116 -4.42 -10.14 -0.06
C SER A 116 -4.80 -11.55 0.38
N VAL A 117 -4.21 -12.56 -0.29
CA VAL A 117 -4.34 -13.98 0.11
C VAL A 117 -3.90 -14.20 1.56
N LYS A 118 -2.97 -13.38 2.07
CA LYS A 118 -2.45 -13.47 3.44
C LYS A 118 -3.46 -13.09 4.52
N TYR A 119 -4.48 -12.32 4.16
CA TYR A 119 -5.53 -11.88 5.07
C TYR A 119 -6.87 -12.57 4.78
N ARG A 120 -6.87 -13.71 4.06
CA ARG A 120 -8.08 -14.52 3.84
C ARG A 120 -8.37 -15.42 5.03
N GLY A 121 -9.64 -15.53 5.41
CA GLY A 121 -10.12 -16.48 6.41
C GLY A 121 -9.97 -17.93 5.92
N ALA A 122 -9.59 -18.82 6.84
CA ALA A 122 -9.18 -20.19 6.56
C ALA A 122 -10.27 -21.11 5.96
N LYS A 123 -11.55 -20.71 5.94
CA LYS A 123 -12.67 -21.57 5.54
C LYS A 123 -13.23 -21.31 4.14
N ASP A 124 -13.28 -20.06 3.70
CA ASP A 124 -14.05 -19.69 2.49
C ASP A 124 -13.24 -18.90 1.45
N GLY A 125 -11.95 -18.67 1.71
CA GLY A 125 -11.11 -17.84 0.84
C GLY A 125 -11.54 -16.38 0.76
N LYS A 126 -12.48 -15.92 1.59
CA LYS A 126 -12.84 -14.48 1.73
C LYS A 126 -11.86 -13.77 2.67
N PRO A 127 -11.67 -12.44 2.59
CA PRO A 127 -10.94 -11.70 3.62
C PRO A 127 -11.44 -12.03 5.04
N ASP A 128 -10.51 -12.19 5.97
CA ASP A 128 -10.79 -12.29 7.40
C ASP A 128 -11.33 -10.94 7.87
N THR A 129 -12.62 -10.93 8.18
CA THR A 129 -13.36 -9.74 8.60
C THR A 129 -12.81 -9.16 9.90
N ARG A 130 -12.23 -9.99 10.78
CA ARG A 130 -11.61 -9.57 12.05
C ARG A 130 -10.35 -8.76 11.81
N VAL A 131 -9.49 -9.24 10.90
CA VAL A 131 -8.27 -8.54 10.49
C VAL A 131 -8.60 -7.27 9.72
N THR A 132 -9.62 -7.32 8.86
CA THR A 132 -10.08 -6.15 8.11
C THR A 132 -10.61 -5.06 9.05
N ALA A 133 -11.46 -5.43 10.01
CA ALA A 133 -11.97 -4.50 11.02
C ALA A 133 -10.85 -3.91 11.88
N TYR A 134 -9.85 -4.73 12.24
CA TYR A 134 -8.69 -4.26 13.01
C TYR A 134 -7.83 -3.28 12.21
N PHE A 135 -7.50 -3.61 10.97
CA PHE A 135 -6.72 -2.72 10.11
C PHE A 135 -7.46 -1.42 9.83
N ARG A 136 -8.77 -1.48 9.56
CA ARG A 136 -9.60 -0.28 9.37
C ARG A 136 -9.58 0.62 10.60
N ALA A 137 -9.78 0.05 11.78
CA ALA A 137 -9.73 0.80 13.04
C ALA A 137 -8.33 1.41 13.28
N LEU A 138 -7.24 0.68 12.99
CA LEU A 138 -5.88 1.21 13.09
C LEU A 138 -5.68 2.39 12.15
N LEU A 139 -6.14 2.26 10.90
CA LEU A 139 -5.99 3.28 9.89
C LEU A 139 -6.73 4.57 10.29
N GLU A 140 -8.01 4.46 10.64
CA GLU A 140 -8.83 5.60 11.07
C GLU A 140 -8.23 6.26 12.31
N ARG A 141 -7.84 5.46 13.31
CA ARG A 141 -7.28 5.98 14.55
C ARG A 141 -5.92 6.67 14.35
N ILE A 142 -5.05 6.13 13.49
CA ILE A 142 -3.77 6.76 13.16
C ILE A 142 -4.02 8.06 12.39
N ALA A 143 -4.87 8.02 11.36
CA ALA A 143 -5.16 9.16 10.49
C ALA A 143 -5.79 10.33 11.25
N SER A 144 -6.69 10.03 12.20
CA SER A 144 -7.35 11.03 13.04
C SER A 144 -6.56 11.39 14.32
N SER A 145 -5.40 10.80 14.55
CA SER A 145 -4.62 11.09 15.75
C SER A 145 -4.10 12.55 15.75
N GLY A 146 -4.37 13.28 16.83
CA GLY A 146 -3.88 14.66 17.03
C GLY A 146 -2.36 14.78 17.19
N SER A 147 -1.65 13.65 17.19
CA SER A 147 -0.19 13.55 17.17
C SER A 147 0.44 14.01 15.84
N ALA A 148 -0.39 14.35 14.85
CA ALA A 148 -0.02 14.69 13.48
C ALA A 148 0.55 16.10 13.27
N ALA A 149 0.88 16.87 14.33
CA ALA A 149 1.53 18.18 14.20
C ALA A 149 2.86 18.15 13.41
N ALA A 150 3.44 16.96 13.19
CA ALA A 150 4.64 16.73 12.38
C ALA A 150 4.37 15.95 11.06
N GLY A 151 3.12 15.88 10.59
CA GLY A 151 2.76 15.38 9.25
C GLY A 151 2.20 13.95 9.19
N LEU A 152 2.58 13.04 10.10
CA LEU A 152 2.01 11.69 10.20
C LEU A 152 1.51 11.40 11.61
N GLY A 153 0.24 11.00 11.70
CA GLY A 153 -0.31 10.43 12.93
C GLY A 153 0.37 9.11 13.29
N TYR A 154 0.32 8.74 14.58
CA TYR A 154 0.86 7.47 15.06
C TYR A 154 0.11 6.95 16.28
N LEU A 155 0.26 5.64 16.53
CA LEU A 155 -0.17 4.95 17.74
C LEU A 155 1.00 4.27 18.41
N THR A 156 1.02 4.25 19.73
CA THR A 156 1.94 3.38 20.49
C THR A 156 1.53 1.91 20.36
N SER A 157 2.46 0.98 20.57
CA SER A 157 2.15 -0.47 20.64
C SER A 157 1.02 -0.77 21.62
N ARG A 158 0.98 -0.08 22.76
CA ARG A 158 -0.08 -0.27 23.75
C ARG A 158 -1.44 0.13 23.20
N GLU A 159 -1.54 1.27 22.54
CA GLU A 159 -2.79 1.74 21.94
C GLU A 159 -3.23 0.86 20.77
N ALA A 160 -2.29 0.48 19.90
CA ALA A 160 -2.57 -0.38 18.76
C ALA A 160 -3.09 -1.77 19.21
N LEU A 161 -2.52 -2.35 20.27
CA LEU A 161 -2.95 -3.66 20.78
C LEU A 161 -4.28 -3.61 21.53
N ASN A 162 -4.53 -2.53 22.28
CA ASN A 162 -5.76 -2.35 23.05
C ASN A 162 -6.85 -1.59 22.27
N LEU A 163 -6.72 -1.49 20.95
CA LEU A 163 -7.63 -0.75 20.11
C LEU A 163 -9.07 -1.30 20.25
N SER A 164 -10.01 -0.38 20.43
CA SER A 164 -11.43 -0.65 20.54
C SER A 164 -12.20 0.53 19.98
N VAL A 165 -13.16 0.24 19.11
CA VAL A 165 -14.06 1.24 18.51
C VAL A 165 -15.36 1.35 19.32
N ARG A 166 -15.56 0.45 20.30
CA ARG A 166 -16.80 0.38 21.10
C ARG A 166 -17.06 1.63 21.93
N ALA A 167 -16.01 2.35 22.33
CA ALA A 167 -16.12 3.60 23.08
C ALA A 167 -16.66 4.77 22.25
N GLU A 168 -16.63 4.65 20.91
CA GLU A 168 -17.08 5.68 19.96
C GLU A 168 -18.55 5.46 19.55
N LEU A 169 -19.19 4.37 20.02
CA LEU A 169 -20.59 4.08 19.77
C LEU A 169 -21.50 5.04 20.57
N PRO A 170 -22.42 5.76 19.90
CA PRO A 170 -23.44 6.53 20.60
C PRO A 170 -24.30 5.62 21.47
N GLN A 171 -24.67 6.07 22.68
CA GLN A 171 -25.68 5.39 23.47
C GLN A 171 -27.04 5.58 22.81
N THR A 172 -27.47 4.59 22.04
CA THR A 172 -28.76 4.61 21.37
C THR A 172 -29.85 4.25 22.37
N GLN A 173 -30.87 5.09 22.51
CA GLN A 173 -32.07 4.74 23.27
C GLN A 173 -32.81 3.60 22.57
N GLU A 174 -33.33 2.63 23.35
CA GLU A 174 -34.13 1.53 22.80
C GLU A 174 -35.33 2.07 22.02
N GLY A 175 -35.38 1.78 20.71
CA GLY A 175 -36.51 2.13 19.84
C GLY A 175 -36.27 3.27 18.83
N ALA A 176 -35.10 3.92 18.82
CA ALA A 176 -34.74 4.86 17.76
C ALA A 176 -34.23 4.12 16.50
N GLU A 177 -34.58 4.61 15.30
CA GLU A 177 -33.97 4.13 14.06
C GLU A 177 -32.44 4.28 14.16
N VAL A 178 -31.73 3.16 13.99
CA VAL A 178 -30.27 3.15 14.03
C VAL A 178 -29.79 3.54 12.64
N ASP A 179 -29.10 4.68 12.54
CA ASP A 179 -28.46 5.10 11.29
C ASP A 179 -27.51 4.00 10.79
N ALA A 180 -27.49 3.80 9.47
CA ALA A 180 -26.67 2.76 8.83
C ALA A 180 -25.17 2.84 9.20
N GLU A 181 -24.68 4.04 9.50
CA GLU A 181 -23.32 4.30 9.95
C GLU A 181 -23.06 3.76 11.38
N ILE A 182 -24.02 3.93 12.29
CA ILE A 182 -23.93 3.39 13.66
C ILE A 182 -23.94 1.85 13.61
N GLU A 183 -24.78 1.27 12.76
CA GLU A 183 -24.81 -0.19 12.60
C GLU A 183 -23.51 -0.73 11.99
N ALA A 184 -22.94 -0.06 10.99
CA ALA A 184 -21.63 -0.43 10.44
C ALA A 184 -20.51 -0.35 11.51
N LEU A 185 -20.54 0.69 12.35
CA LEU A 185 -19.58 0.87 13.45
C LEU A 185 -19.71 -0.23 14.51
N ARG A 186 -20.95 -0.65 14.83
CA ARG A 186 -21.22 -1.79 15.72
C ARG A 186 -20.67 -3.09 15.16
N MET A 187 -20.94 -3.38 13.89
CA MET A 187 -20.41 -4.57 13.22
C MET A 187 -18.87 -4.59 13.23
N GLN A 188 -18.23 -3.46 12.96
CA GLN A 188 -16.76 -3.33 13.04
C GLN A 188 -16.25 -3.60 14.46
N ALA A 189 -16.90 -3.05 15.48
CA ALA A 189 -16.52 -3.27 16.88
C ALA A 189 -16.64 -4.75 17.29
N ASP A 190 -17.70 -5.43 16.84
CA ASP A 190 -17.92 -6.85 17.13
C ASP A 190 -16.89 -7.75 16.43
N GLU A 191 -16.56 -7.49 15.17
CA GLU A 191 -15.51 -8.23 14.45
C GLU A 191 -14.12 -8.00 15.06
N LEU A 192 -13.82 -6.76 15.47
CA LEU A 192 -12.57 -6.40 16.14
C LEU A 192 -12.42 -7.10 17.50
N ALA A 193 -13.52 -7.26 18.24
CA ALA A 193 -13.53 -7.93 19.53
C ALA A 193 -13.22 -9.44 19.42
N LYS A 194 -13.48 -10.05 18.26
CA LYS A 194 -13.16 -11.46 17.98
C LYS A 194 -11.67 -11.70 17.72
N LEU A 195 -10.87 -10.64 17.55
CA LEU A 195 -9.42 -10.75 17.34
C LEU A 195 -8.69 -10.67 18.69
N GLY A 196 -8.15 -11.79 19.14
CA GLY A 196 -7.44 -11.90 20.42
C GLY A 196 -6.12 -11.15 20.44
N MET A 197 -5.59 -10.88 21.65
CA MET A 197 -4.36 -10.09 21.83
C MET A 197 -3.15 -10.63 21.03
N ARG A 198 -2.91 -11.94 21.09
CA ARG A 198 -1.81 -12.59 20.34
C ARG A 198 -2.01 -12.52 18.82
N GLU A 199 -3.26 -12.61 18.36
CA GLU A 199 -3.59 -12.44 16.94
C GLU A 199 -3.34 -10.99 16.51
N ARG A 200 -3.67 -9.99 17.36
CA ARG A 200 -3.37 -8.58 17.11
C ARG A 200 -1.88 -8.32 16.99
N GLU A 201 -1.05 -8.85 17.90
CA GLU A 201 0.42 -8.75 17.81
C GLU A 201 0.97 -9.31 16.50
N THR A 202 0.51 -10.52 16.13
CA THR A 202 0.92 -11.17 14.88
C THR A 202 0.47 -10.37 13.66
N THR A 203 -0.75 -9.82 13.71
CA THR A 203 -1.33 -9.01 12.65
C THR A 203 -0.58 -7.68 12.48
N LEU A 204 -0.22 -7.00 13.58
CA LEU A 204 0.58 -5.77 13.52
C LEU A 204 1.95 -6.02 12.88
N ALA A 205 2.63 -7.11 13.25
CA ALA A 205 3.90 -7.48 12.66
C ALA A 205 3.76 -7.75 11.14
N GLN A 206 2.70 -8.47 10.75
CA GLN A 206 2.42 -8.79 9.35
C GLN A 206 2.07 -7.53 8.52
N LEU A 207 1.22 -6.64 9.05
CA LEU A 207 0.87 -5.37 8.41
C LEU A 207 2.09 -4.47 8.23
N THR A 208 2.99 -4.44 9.22
CA THR A 208 4.25 -3.68 9.14
C THR A 208 5.18 -4.26 8.08
N MET A 209 5.34 -5.59 8.05
CA MET A 209 6.17 -6.26 7.06
C MET A 209 5.64 -6.09 5.63
N ASP A 210 4.33 -6.04 5.45
CA ASP A 210 3.69 -5.84 4.15
C ASP A 210 3.60 -4.36 3.73
N GLY A 211 4.10 -3.43 4.56
CA GLY A 211 4.15 -2.00 4.26
C GLY A 211 2.86 -1.21 4.50
N TRP A 212 1.83 -1.85 5.07
CA TRP A 212 0.58 -1.19 5.48
C TRP A 212 0.81 -0.24 6.65
N LEU A 213 1.65 -0.68 7.59
CA LEU A 213 2.14 0.12 8.71
C LEU A 213 3.64 0.33 8.59
N ALA A 214 4.15 1.33 9.29
CA ALA A 214 5.57 1.58 9.44
C ALA A 214 5.89 1.93 10.90
N HIS A 215 7.12 1.64 11.31
CA HIS A 215 7.63 2.16 12.57
C HIS A 215 8.01 3.64 12.42
N MET A 216 7.72 4.44 13.44
CA MET A 216 8.18 5.82 13.49
C MET A 216 9.69 5.88 13.76
N PRO A 217 10.50 6.55 12.90
CA PRO A 217 11.96 6.61 13.08
C PRO A 217 12.38 7.19 14.45
N ASP A 218 11.70 8.25 14.88
CA ASP A 218 12.06 8.99 16.09
C ASP A 218 11.35 8.48 17.35
N LYS A 219 10.45 7.49 17.22
CA LYS A 219 9.59 7.01 18.31
C LYS A 219 9.50 5.48 18.31
N PRO A 220 10.45 4.79 18.97
CA PRO A 220 10.41 3.34 19.11
C PRO A 220 9.10 2.86 19.72
N GLY A 221 8.56 1.76 19.20
CA GLY A 221 7.28 1.21 19.65
C GLY A 221 6.06 2.04 19.22
N CYS A 222 6.21 2.95 18.26
CA CYS A 222 5.09 3.63 17.63
C CYS A 222 4.93 3.19 16.16
N TYR A 223 3.68 3.13 15.72
CA TYR A 223 3.26 2.74 14.37
C TYR A 223 2.55 3.91 13.69
N SER A 224 2.92 4.18 12.44
CA SER A 224 2.22 5.07 11.52
C SER A 224 1.71 4.29 10.31
N LEU A 225 0.95 4.96 9.44
CA LEU A 225 0.61 4.41 8.13
C LEU A 225 1.88 4.27 7.30
N GLY A 226 2.08 3.10 6.70
CA GLY A 226 3.19 2.85 5.80
C GLY A 226 2.94 3.31 4.36
N PRO A 227 3.97 3.28 3.49
CA PRO A 227 3.88 3.73 2.11
C PRO A 227 2.75 3.06 1.32
N ARG A 228 2.50 1.76 1.57
CA ARG A 228 1.48 0.99 0.87
C ARG A 228 0.06 1.50 1.16
N SER A 229 -0.19 1.96 2.38
CA SER A 229 -1.48 2.56 2.75
C SER A 229 -1.76 3.81 1.92
N PHE A 230 -0.76 4.67 1.68
CA PHE A 230 -0.96 5.85 0.84
C PHE A 230 -1.11 5.50 -0.65
N LEU A 231 -0.36 4.52 -1.13
CA LEU A 231 -0.46 4.03 -2.50
C LEU A 231 -1.86 3.46 -2.79
N GLU A 232 -2.36 2.56 -1.95
CA GLU A 232 -3.61 1.84 -2.24
C GLU A 232 -4.86 2.57 -1.69
N LEU A 233 -4.75 3.26 -0.55
CA LEU A 233 -5.88 3.85 0.17
C LEU A 233 -5.86 5.38 0.23
N GLY A 234 -4.99 6.05 -0.52
CA GLY A 234 -4.84 7.52 -0.44
C GLY A 234 -6.16 8.28 -0.54
N GLN A 235 -7.03 7.92 -1.49
CA GLN A 235 -8.35 8.55 -1.66
C GLN A 235 -9.29 8.27 -0.47
N TYR A 236 -9.27 7.04 0.05
CA TYR A 236 -10.05 6.68 1.25
C TYR A 236 -9.59 7.49 2.46
N ILE A 237 -8.28 7.57 2.69
CA ILE A 237 -7.69 8.31 3.80
C ILE A 237 -8.05 9.80 3.71
N LEU A 238 -7.96 10.40 2.52
CA LEU A 238 -8.33 11.81 2.30
C LEU A 238 -9.82 12.09 2.51
N ALA A 239 -10.69 11.09 2.33
CA ALA A 239 -12.12 11.20 2.57
C ALA A 239 -12.52 11.09 4.06
N LEU A 240 -11.60 10.68 4.94
CA LEU A 240 -11.86 10.65 6.37
C LEU A 240 -11.95 12.07 6.96
N ASP A 241 -12.59 12.18 8.13
CA ASP A 241 -12.58 13.42 8.88
C ASP A 241 -11.23 13.64 9.58
N LEU A 242 -10.26 14.08 8.79
CA LEU A 242 -8.89 14.31 9.24
C LEU A 242 -8.71 15.70 9.86
N PRO A 243 -7.82 15.84 10.86
CA PRO A 243 -7.38 17.14 11.36
C PRO A 243 -6.83 18.02 10.23
N PRO A 244 -7.02 19.37 10.26
CA PRO A 244 -6.58 20.26 9.19
C PRO A 244 -5.09 20.13 8.83
N ALA A 245 -4.22 20.03 9.83
CA ALA A 245 -2.78 19.84 9.62
C ALA A 245 -2.45 18.52 8.90
N THR A 246 -3.21 17.45 9.19
CA THR A 246 -3.08 16.16 8.48
C THR A 246 -3.58 16.27 7.04
N LYS A 247 -4.70 16.96 6.81
CA LYS A 247 -5.22 17.19 5.44
C LYS A 247 -4.21 17.95 4.59
N GLU A 248 -3.60 18.99 5.12
CA GLU A 248 -2.58 19.78 4.42
C GLU A 248 -1.33 18.95 4.10
N ALA A 249 -0.83 18.18 5.07
CA ALA A 249 0.32 17.30 4.86
C ALA A 249 0.05 16.20 3.81
N LEU A 250 -1.17 15.66 3.76
CA LEU A 250 -1.57 14.62 2.80
C LEU A 250 -1.96 15.17 1.43
N ALA A 251 -2.52 16.38 1.34
CA ALA A 251 -2.87 17.01 0.06
C ALA A 251 -1.64 17.24 -0.82
N GLY A 252 -0.49 17.55 -0.21
CA GLY A 252 0.79 17.67 -0.90
C GLY A 252 1.37 16.36 -1.45
N LEU A 253 0.72 15.20 -1.19
CA LEU A 253 1.15 13.88 -1.68
C LEU A 253 0.50 13.46 -3.00
N ALA A 254 -0.59 14.12 -3.39
CA ALA A 254 -1.41 13.76 -4.56
C ALA A 254 -0.96 14.43 -5.88
N THR A 255 0.13 15.19 -5.85
CA THR A 255 0.77 15.86 -7.00
C THR A 255 2.15 15.28 -7.27
#